data_AF-N9K3U1-F1
#
_entry.id   AF-N9K3U1-F1
#
_cell.length_a   1.000
_cell.length_b   1.000
_cell.length_c   1.000
_cell.angle_alpha   90.00
_cell.angle_beta   90.00
_cell.angle_gamma   90.00
#
_symmetry.space_group_name_H-M   'P 1'
#
loop_
_entity.id
_entity.type
_entity.pdbx_description
1 polymer ?
#
loop_
_entity_poly.entity_id
_entity_poly.type
_entity_poly.pdbx_seq_one_letter_code
_entity_poly.pdbx_strand_id
1 'polypeptide(L)'
;MISLKNEIESFKKAWLDSNGHFKFVDYNPEYEKFELTGFSGTLSKEDLISALMAVNTAWGMWLKAKHEEALRKNHDVVIRSSDIEKAIQESPNAVKDITDHLDKVLATKALELSHGNLTKAAEMIGVNRGTLSKRYKEYRKMVAA
;
A
#
# COMPACT_ATOMS: atom_id res chain seq x y z
N MET A 1 3.49 -5.64 -9.06
CA MET A 1 2.07 -5.56 -9.43
C MET A 1 1.35 -6.70 -8.74
N ILE A 2 0.31 -6.42 -7.94
CA ILE A 2 -0.44 -7.43 -7.19
C ILE A 2 -1.20 -8.31 -8.20
N SER A 3 -1.08 -9.64 -8.10
CA SER A 3 -1.83 -10.54 -8.98
C SER A 3 -3.27 -10.65 -8.49
N LEU A 4 -4.21 -10.06 -9.23
CA LEU A 4 -5.64 -10.05 -8.90
C LEU A 4 -6.19 -11.46 -8.62
N LYS A 5 -5.69 -12.45 -9.38
CA LYS A 5 -6.05 -13.86 -9.22
C LYS A 5 -5.63 -14.44 -7.86
N ASN A 6 -4.46 -14.06 -7.34
CA ASN A 6 -4.01 -14.55 -6.04
C ASN A 6 -4.78 -13.86 -4.89
N GLU A 7 -5.14 -12.60 -5.08
CA GLU A 7 -5.91 -11.85 -4.08
C GLU A 7 -7.35 -12.32 -3.97
N ILE A 8 -8.01 -12.64 -5.10
CA ILE A 8 -9.38 -13.16 -5.05
C ILE A 8 -9.44 -14.51 -4.32
N GLU A 9 -8.49 -15.41 -4.55
CA GLU A 9 -8.41 -16.69 -3.85
C GLU A 9 -8.12 -16.49 -2.34
N SER A 10 -7.23 -15.54 -2.02
CA SER A 10 -6.91 -15.21 -0.63
C SER A 10 -8.11 -14.61 0.11
N PHE A 11 -8.85 -13.72 -0.56
CA PHE A 11 -10.09 -13.15 -0.03
C PHE A 11 -11.17 -14.20 0.14
N LYS A 12 -11.40 -15.06 -0.88
CA LYS A 12 -12.38 -16.15 -0.81
C LYS A 12 -12.12 -17.05 0.39
N LYS A 13 -10.86 -17.42 0.61
CA LYS A 13 -10.46 -18.20 1.78
C LYS A 13 -10.74 -17.46 3.10
N ALA A 14 -10.27 -16.22 3.23
CA ALA A 14 -10.46 -15.44 4.46
C ALA A 14 -11.94 -15.20 4.80
N TRP A 15 -12.78 -15.01 3.77
CA TRP A 15 -14.22 -14.86 3.92
C TRP A 15 -14.87 -16.14 4.47
N LEU A 16 -14.52 -17.30 3.90
CA LEU A 16 -15.01 -18.59 4.39
C LEU A 16 -14.54 -18.89 5.81
N ASP A 17 -13.27 -18.61 6.12
CA ASP A 17 -12.70 -18.78 7.47
C ASP A 17 -13.40 -17.86 8.50
N SER A 18 -13.95 -16.73 8.05
CA SER A 18 -14.75 -15.80 8.85
C SER A 18 -16.25 -16.15 8.88
N ASN A 19 -16.61 -17.38 8.51
CA ASN A 19 -17.98 -17.89 8.44
C ASN A 19 -18.88 -17.18 7.40
N GLY A 20 -18.28 -16.55 6.39
CA GLY A 20 -18.97 -16.04 5.23
C GLY A 20 -19.28 -17.14 4.21
N HIS A 21 -20.11 -16.85 3.22
CA HIS A 21 -20.40 -17.77 2.11
C HIS A 21 -20.55 -17.05 0.76
N PHE A 22 -20.33 -17.80 -0.32
CA PHE A 22 -20.50 -17.33 -1.71
C PHE A 22 -21.70 -17.98 -2.41
N LYS A 23 -22.67 -18.52 -1.66
CA LYS A 23 -23.80 -19.27 -2.23
C LYS A 23 -24.63 -18.47 -3.25
N PHE A 24 -24.72 -17.16 -3.05
CA PHE A 24 -25.56 -16.27 -3.87
C PHE A 24 -24.74 -15.35 -4.78
N VAL A 25 -23.42 -15.30 -4.61
CA VAL A 25 -22.56 -14.37 -5.31
C VAL A 25 -21.32 -15.05 -5.87
N ASP A 26 -20.89 -14.65 -7.06
CA ASP A 26 -19.62 -15.10 -7.64
C ASP A 26 -18.83 -13.91 -8.19
N TYR A 27 -17.53 -14.10 -8.34
CA TYR A 27 -16.63 -13.06 -8.80
C TYR A 27 -16.66 -12.97 -10.33
N ASN A 28 -17.00 -11.80 -10.85
CA ASN A 28 -16.94 -11.50 -12.26
C ASN A 28 -15.58 -10.84 -12.59
N PRO A 29 -14.69 -11.52 -13.33
CA PRO A 29 -13.37 -10.97 -13.68
C PRO A 29 -13.43 -9.84 -14.69
N GLU A 30 -14.50 -9.69 -15.47
CA GLU A 30 -14.67 -8.58 -16.44
C GLU A 30 -14.90 -7.25 -15.73
N TYR A 31 -15.66 -7.27 -14.63
CA TYR A 31 -16.01 -6.07 -13.87
C TYR A 31 -15.28 -5.94 -12.53
N GLU A 32 -14.36 -6.86 -12.25
CA GLU A 32 -13.54 -6.93 -11.03
C GLU A 32 -14.33 -6.86 -9.71
N LYS A 33 -15.54 -7.41 -9.71
CA LYS A 33 -16.48 -7.35 -8.58
C LYS A 33 -17.32 -8.62 -8.47
N PHE A 34 -17.94 -8.82 -7.31
CA PHE A 34 -18.92 -9.88 -7.15
C PHE A 34 -20.26 -9.47 -7.76
N GLU A 35 -20.97 -10.46 -8.31
CA GLU A 35 -22.32 -10.36 -8.85
C GLU A 35 -23.20 -11.50 -8.34
N LEU A 36 -24.52 -11.35 -8.49
CA LEU A 36 -25.44 -12.42 -8.12
C LEU A 36 -25.33 -13.59 -9.10
N THR A 37 -25.28 -14.80 -8.57
CA THR A 37 -25.28 -16.05 -9.35
C THR A 37 -26.61 -16.34 -10.06
N GLY A 38 -27.67 -15.58 -9.75
CA GLY A 38 -29.04 -15.86 -10.17
C GLY A 38 -29.77 -16.89 -9.29
N PHE A 39 -29.05 -17.62 -8.43
CA PHE A 39 -29.66 -18.47 -7.41
C PHE A 39 -30.15 -17.61 -6.24
N SER A 40 -31.44 -17.71 -5.90
CA SER A 40 -32.06 -16.98 -4.78
C SER A 40 -32.37 -17.86 -3.57
N GLY A 41 -32.60 -19.16 -3.79
CA GLY A 41 -33.12 -20.05 -2.75
C GLY A 41 -34.45 -19.52 -2.18
N THR A 42 -34.47 -19.24 -0.88
CA THR A 42 -35.62 -18.66 -0.16
C THR A 42 -35.45 -17.17 0.17
N LEU A 43 -34.34 -16.55 -0.24
CA LEU A 43 -34.05 -15.16 0.07
C LEU A 43 -34.89 -14.20 -0.77
N SER A 44 -35.29 -13.08 -0.16
CA SER A 44 -35.92 -11.99 -0.88
C SER A 44 -34.90 -11.26 -1.77
N LYS A 45 -35.39 -10.43 -2.69
CA LYS A 45 -34.52 -9.57 -3.51
C LYS A 45 -33.68 -8.63 -2.65
N GLU A 46 -34.24 -8.12 -1.55
CA GLU A 46 -33.55 -7.21 -0.62
C GLU A 46 -32.43 -7.93 0.14
N ASP A 47 -32.66 -9.17 0.56
CA ASP A 47 -31.64 -10.00 1.21
C ASP A 47 -30.48 -10.32 0.26
N LEU A 48 -30.79 -10.63 -1.01
CA LEU A 48 -29.78 -10.89 -2.04
C LEU A 48 -28.93 -9.65 -2.33
N ILE A 49 -29.57 -8.48 -2.43
CA ILE A 49 -28.86 -7.20 -2.58
C ILE A 49 -27.98 -6.93 -1.36
N SER A 50 -28.49 -7.17 -0.16
CA SER A 50 -27.73 -6.98 1.09
C SER A 50 -26.51 -7.90 1.16
N ALA A 51 -26.65 -9.17 0.77
CA ALA A 51 -25.55 -10.12 0.68
C ALA A 51 -24.50 -9.68 -0.36
N LEU A 52 -24.95 -9.23 -1.53
CA LEU A 52 -24.07 -8.71 -2.58
C LEU A 52 -23.29 -7.49 -2.12
N MET A 53 -23.95 -6.54 -1.46
CA MET A 53 -23.33 -5.34 -0.91
C MET A 53 -22.29 -5.71 0.15
N ALA A 54 -22.63 -6.60 1.09
CA ALA A 54 -21.72 -7.02 2.13
C ALA A 54 -20.42 -7.60 1.57
N VAL A 55 -20.52 -8.51 0.59
CA VAL A 55 -19.34 -9.14 -0.03
C VAL A 55 -18.52 -8.13 -0.83
N ASN A 56 -19.16 -7.26 -1.63
CA ASN A 56 -18.45 -6.25 -2.40
C ASN A 56 -17.78 -5.18 -1.52
N THR A 57 -18.42 -4.76 -0.42
CA THR A 57 -17.81 -3.85 0.55
C THR A 57 -16.60 -4.51 1.21
N ALA A 58 -16.73 -5.77 1.65
CA ALA A 58 -15.62 -6.51 2.24
C ALA A 58 -14.46 -6.69 1.25
N TRP A 59 -14.75 -6.99 -0.02
CA TRP A 59 -13.75 -7.08 -1.08
C TRP A 59 -13.02 -5.76 -1.32
N GLY A 60 -13.75 -4.64 -1.41
CA GLY A 60 -13.14 -3.32 -1.55
C GLY A 60 -12.25 -2.95 -0.36
N MET A 61 -12.68 -3.27 0.87
CA MET A 61 -11.87 -3.08 2.08
C MET A 61 -10.63 -3.96 2.09
N TRP A 62 -10.74 -5.22 1.64
CA TRP A 62 -9.61 -6.14 1.51
C TRP A 62 -8.55 -5.59 0.57
N LEU A 63 -8.95 -5.16 -0.64
CA LEU A 63 -8.04 -4.59 -1.62
C LEU A 63 -7.32 -3.34 -1.07
N LYS A 64 -8.06 -2.47 -0.38
CA LYS A 64 -7.46 -1.30 0.27
C LYS A 64 -6.45 -1.69 1.33
N ALA A 65 -6.78 -2.64 2.20
CA ALA A 65 -5.87 -3.14 3.24
C ALA A 65 -4.63 -3.80 2.62
N LYS A 66 -4.77 -4.55 1.53
CA LYS A 66 -3.64 -5.16 0.81
C LYS A 66 -2.76 -4.13 0.14
N HIS A 67 -3.35 -3.08 -0.43
CA HIS A 67 -2.61 -1.95 -0.96
C HIS A 67 -1.84 -1.21 0.15
N GLU A 68 -2.47 -0.96 1.30
CA GLU A 68 -1.81 -0.36 2.47
C GLU A 68 -0.72 -1.27 3.04
N GLU A 69 -0.95 -2.58 3.12
CA GLU A 69 0.05 -3.56 3.53
C GLU A 69 1.23 -3.58 2.54
N ALA A 70 0.95 -3.52 1.24
CA ALA A 70 1.98 -3.40 0.21
C ALA A 70 2.76 -2.09 0.32
N LEU A 71 2.10 -0.96 0.63
CA LEU A 71 2.74 0.32 0.92
C LEU A 71 3.58 0.29 2.22
N ARG A 72 3.18 -0.52 3.21
CA ARG A 72 3.97 -0.69 4.44
C ARG A 72 5.18 -1.60 4.24
N LYS A 73 5.05 -2.61 3.37
CA LYS A 73 6.10 -3.61 3.08
C LYS A 73 7.08 -3.16 2.01
N ASN A 74 6.63 -2.41 1.01
CA ASN A 74 7.50 -1.72 0.06
C ASN A 74 7.81 -0.34 0.64
N HIS A 75 9.09 -0.08 0.89
CA HIS A 75 9.61 1.25 1.22
C HIS A 75 9.39 2.33 0.12
N ASP A 76 8.52 2.10 -0.87
CA ASP A 76 8.14 3.06 -1.92
C ASP A 76 6.91 3.83 -1.47
N VAL A 77 7.13 4.81 -0.58
CA VAL A 77 6.16 5.88 -0.34
C VAL A 77 6.15 6.76 -1.59
N VAL A 78 5.04 6.74 -2.33
CA VAL A 78 4.83 7.66 -3.44
C VAL A 78 4.27 8.97 -2.88
N ILE A 79 5.14 9.96 -2.66
CA ILE A 79 4.72 11.31 -2.28
C ILE A 79 4.08 11.98 -3.51
N ARG A 80 2.79 12.33 -3.42
CA ARG A 80 2.05 13.04 -4.47
C ARG A 80 2.01 14.53 -4.18
N SER A 81 1.71 15.34 -5.19
CA SER A 81 1.54 16.79 -5.02
C SER A 81 0.49 17.14 -3.96
N SER A 82 -0.61 16.38 -3.88
CA SER A 82 -1.63 16.56 -2.85
C SER A 82 -1.11 16.35 -1.42
N ASP A 83 -0.14 15.46 -1.23
CA ASP A 83 0.45 15.19 0.08
C ASP A 83 1.33 16.36 0.53
N ILE A 84 2.04 16.98 -0.43
CA ILE A 84 2.85 18.18 -0.21
C ILE A 84 1.95 19.37 0.13
N GLU A 85 0.88 19.60 -0.63
CA GLU A 85 -0.10 20.66 -0.37
C GLU A 85 -0.70 20.53 1.02
N LYS A 86 -1.09 19.31 1.40
CA LYS A 86 -1.62 19.01 2.73
C LYS A 86 -0.59 19.31 3.83
N ALA A 87 0.65 18.87 3.67
CA ALA A 87 1.69 19.12 4.67
C ALA A 87 1.99 20.61 4.86
N ILE A 88 1.99 21.39 3.77
CA ILE A 88 2.14 22.86 3.81
C ILE A 88 1.00 23.50 4.61
N GLN A 89 -0.22 23.01 4.45
CA GLN A 89 -1.40 23.53 5.17
C GLN A 89 -1.41 23.11 6.65
N GLU A 90 -0.90 21.93 6.98
CA GLU A 90 -0.93 21.40 8.35
C GLU A 90 0.09 22.07 9.27
N SER A 91 1.39 21.98 8.97
CA SER A 91 2.43 22.57 9.82
C SER A 91 3.83 22.55 9.19
N PRO A 92 4.75 23.41 9.65
CA PRO A 92 6.18 23.32 9.30
C PRO A 92 6.82 21.96 9.63
N ASN A 93 6.34 21.28 10.67
CA ASN A 93 6.83 19.95 11.05
C ASN A 93 6.44 18.88 10.00
N ALA A 94 5.21 18.93 9.49
CA ALA A 94 4.77 18.00 8.44
C ALA A 94 5.59 18.18 7.14
N VAL A 95 5.93 19.41 6.79
CA VAL A 95 6.83 19.70 5.65
C VAL A 95 8.23 19.12 5.89
N LYS A 96 8.75 19.28 7.11
CA LYS A 96 10.05 18.71 7.50
C LYS A 96 10.04 17.19 7.42
N ASP A 97 8.98 16.55 7.87
CA ASP A 97 8.85 15.08 7.84
C ASP A 97 8.90 14.53 6.40
N ILE A 98 8.20 15.19 5.46
CA ILE A 98 8.26 14.86 4.04
C ILE A 98 9.69 15.03 3.49
N THR A 99 10.32 16.16 3.82
CA THR A 99 11.69 16.47 3.36
C THR A 99 12.71 15.46 3.88
N ASP A 100 12.64 15.14 5.18
CA ASP A 100 13.50 14.15 5.83
C ASP A 100 13.30 12.75 5.25
N HIS A 101 12.06 12.40 4.88
CA HIS A 101 11.76 11.14 4.21
C HIS A 101 12.37 11.07 2.81
N LEU A 102 12.16 12.10 1.98
CA LEU A 102 12.77 12.23 0.65
C LEU A 102 14.29 12.11 0.71
N ASP A 103 14.92 12.84 1.63
CA ASP A 103 16.37 12.80 1.85
C ASP A 103 16.87 11.39 2.20
N LYS A 104 16.12 10.64 3.03
CA LYS A 104 16.45 9.24 3.39
C LYS A 104 16.32 8.30 2.21
N VAL A 105 15.26 8.41 1.42
CA VAL A 105 15.03 7.58 0.23
C VAL A 105 16.14 7.82 -0.79
N LEU A 106 16.46 9.08 -1.09
CA LEU A 106 17.54 9.46 -2.00
C LEU A 106 18.89 8.91 -1.53
N ALA A 107 19.23 9.09 -0.25
CA ALA A 107 20.47 8.57 0.32
C ALA A 107 20.59 7.04 0.21
N THR A 108 19.49 6.33 0.49
CA THR A 108 19.44 4.87 0.44
C THR A 108 19.59 4.37 -0.99
N LYS A 109 18.82 4.92 -1.93
CA LYS A 109 18.88 4.53 -3.35
C LYS A 109 20.23 4.86 -3.99
N ALA A 110 20.82 6.00 -3.64
CA ALA A 110 22.16 6.36 -4.10
C ALA A 110 23.22 5.38 -3.59
N LEU A 111 23.09 4.90 -2.35
CA LEU A 111 23.99 3.88 -1.80
C LEU A 111 23.78 2.51 -2.44
N GLU A 112 22.54 2.11 -2.71
CA GLU A 112 22.23 0.86 -3.44
C GLU A 112 22.87 0.88 -4.84
N LEU A 113 22.65 1.95 -5.60
CA LEU A 113 23.16 2.11 -6.97
C LEU A 113 24.69 2.27 -7.05
N SER A 114 25.31 2.74 -5.97
CA SER A 114 26.77 2.88 -5.86
C SER A 114 27.43 1.68 -5.17
N HIS A 115 26.68 0.63 -4.85
CA HIS A 115 27.16 -0.54 -4.12
C HIS A 115 27.86 -0.18 -2.78
N GLY A 116 27.31 0.79 -2.06
CA GLY A 116 27.83 1.24 -0.77
C GLY A 116 28.99 2.24 -0.86
N ASN A 117 29.40 2.66 -2.08
CA ASN A 117 30.43 3.69 -2.23
C ASN A 117 29.87 5.08 -1.88
N LEU A 118 30.15 5.53 -0.66
CA LEU A 118 29.68 6.81 -0.12
C LEU A 118 30.06 8.03 -0.96
N THR A 119 31.25 8.06 -1.58
CA THR A 119 31.67 9.20 -2.40
C THR A 119 30.85 9.26 -3.68
N LYS A 120 30.72 8.12 -4.37
CA LYS A 120 29.91 8.03 -5.59
C LYS A 120 28.42 8.28 -5.31
N ALA A 121 27.88 7.75 -4.21
CA ALA A 121 26.51 8.02 -3.79
C ALA A 121 26.27 9.52 -3.54
N ALA A 122 27.22 10.18 -2.87
CA ALA A 122 27.12 11.61 -2.56
C ALA A 122 27.16 12.47 -3.82
N GLU A 123 28.01 12.12 -4.78
CA GLU A 123 28.05 12.75 -6.11
C GLU A 123 26.73 12.57 -6.87
N MET A 124 26.14 11.37 -6.84
CA MET A 124 24.89 11.07 -7.55
C MET A 124 23.70 11.91 -7.11
N ILE A 125 23.66 12.32 -5.85
CA ILE A 125 22.57 13.15 -5.29
C ILE A 125 23.00 14.60 -5.00
N GLY A 126 24.20 14.99 -5.41
CA GLY A 126 24.70 16.37 -5.29
C GLY A 126 24.92 16.85 -3.85
N VAL A 127 25.29 15.97 -2.92
CA VAL A 127 25.57 16.33 -1.52
C VAL A 127 27.02 16.07 -1.12
N ASN A 128 27.47 16.72 -0.05
CA ASN A 128 28.78 16.42 0.53
C ASN A 128 28.81 15.02 1.17
N ARG A 129 29.92 14.29 0.98
CA ARG A 129 30.14 12.95 1.56
C ARG A 129 29.88 12.92 3.08
N GLY A 130 30.31 13.94 3.81
CA GLY A 130 30.11 14.05 5.25
C GLY A 130 28.63 14.15 5.65
N THR A 131 27.86 14.92 4.88
CA THR A 131 26.41 15.07 5.05
C THR A 131 25.70 13.74 4.82
N LEU A 132 26.04 13.04 3.73
CA LEU A 132 25.48 11.70 3.45
C LEU A 132 25.84 10.69 4.54
N SER A 133 27.10 10.70 5.01
CA SER A 133 27.56 9.80 6.07
C SER A 133 26.81 10.00 7.39
N LYS A 134 26.53 11.25 7.78
CA LYS A 134 25.73 11.57 8.97
C LYS A 134 24.29 11.04 8.83
N ARG A 135 23.64 11.34 7.71
CA ARG A 135 22.26 10.90 7.39
C ARG A 135 22.13 9.37 7.39
N TYR A 136 23.10 8.67 6.79
CA TYR A 136 23.11 7.21 6.74
C TYR A 136 23.29 6.57 8.13
N LYS A 137 24.13 7.16 9.00
CA LYS A 137 24.30 6.70 10.39
C LYS A 137 23.01 6.86 11.21
N GLU A 138 22.29 7.96 11.03
CA GLU A 138 21.01 8.20 11.70
C GLU A 138 19.94 7.20 11.24
N TYR A 139 19.86 6.92 9.94
CA TYR A 139 18.98 5.88 9.38
C TYR A 139 19.26 4.49 9.96
N ARG A 140 20.53 4.08 9.97
CA ARG A 140 20.95 2.78 10.51
C ARG A 140 20.59 2.57 11.98
N LYS A 141 20.51 3.64 12.77
CA LYS A 141 20.10 3.57 14.19
C LYS A 141 18.60 3.37 14.35
N MET A 142 17.79 3.91 13.44
CA MET A 142 16.32 3.77 13.47
C MET A 142 15.84 2.38 13.01
N VAL A 143 16.55 1.74 12.08
CA VAL A 143 16.18 0.40 11.58
C VAL A 143 16.64 -0.74 12.50
N ALA A 144 17.63 -0.48 13.36
CA ALA A 144 18.18 -1.45 14.31
C ALA A 144 17.55 -1.38 15.71
N ALA A 145 16.61 -0.47 15.94
CA ALA A 145 15.86 -0.27 17.18
C ALA A 145 14.42 -0.73 17.00
#